data_AF-A0A2D9T574-F1
#
_entry.id   AF-A0A2D9T574-F1
#
_cell.length_a   1.000
_cell.length_b   1.000
_cell.length_c   1.000
_cell.angle_alpha   90.00
_cell.angle_beta   90.00
_cell.angle_gamma   90.00
#
_symmetry.space_group_name_H-M   'P 1'
#
loop_
_entity.id
_entity.type
_entity.pdbx_description
1 polymer ?
#
loop_
_entity_poly.entity_id
_entity_poly.type
_entity_poly.pdbx_seq_one_letter_code
_entity_poly.pdbx_strand_id
1 'polypeptide(L)'
;MNKNHIAALALAVSTFLLPGLAEARCFAFRGKDIKVCVEGSDGDARRAATSVCEDVTDGSCSISGDSGECRRSSSVRCYDASGNEQSHIDPD
;
A
#
# COMPACT_ATOMS: atom_id res chain seq x y z
N MET A 1 -45.99 -32.62 -30.70
CA MET A 1 -45.00 -33.51 -30.06
C MET A 1 -43.77 -33.59 -30.98
N ASN A 2 -42.60 -33.16 -30.46
CA ASN A 2 -41.24 -33.52 -30.92
C ASN A 2 -40.71 -32.60 -32.05
N LYS A 3 -39.49 -32.06 -32.05
CA LYS A 3 -38.22 -32.45 -31.43
C LYS A 3 -37.34 -31.21 -31.23
N ASN A 4 -36.65 -31.18 -30.10
CA ASN A 4 -35.90 -30.05 -29.55
C ASN A 4 -34.67 -29.69 -30.37
N HIS A 5 -34.40 -28.39 -30.45
CA HIS A 5 -33.22 -27.79 -31.06
C HIS A 5 -31.95 -28.12 -30.26
N ILE A 6 -30.89 -28.47 -30.99
CA ILE A 6 -29.53 -28.75 -30.51
C ILE A 6 -28.72 -27.44 -30.54
N ALA A 7 -27.81 -27.33 -29.57
CA ALA A 7 -26.68 -26.39 -29.47
C ALA A 7 -27.02 -24.94 -29.07
N ALA A 8 -26.25 -24.25 -28.25
CA ALA A 8 -24.83 -24.40 -27.96
C ALA A 8 -24.49 -24.00 -26.52
N LEU A 9 -23.44 -24.64 -26.01
CA LEU A 9 -22.59 -24.22 -24.90
C LEU A 9 -22.18 -22.75 -25.07
N ALA A 10 -22.44 -21.92 -24.07
CA ALA A 10 -21.71 -20.67 -23.87
C ALA A 10 -21.16 -20.68 -22.44
N LEU A 11 -19.86 -20.95 -22.35
CA LEU A 11 -19.04 -20.81 -21.16
C LEU A 11 -19.26 -19.40 -20.59
N ALA A 12 -19.93 -19.29 -19.44
CA ALA A 12 -19.85 -18.11 -18.62
C ALA A 12 -18.43 -18.08 -18.03
N VAL A 13 -17.54 -17.37 -18.71
CA VAL A 13 -16.21 -17.02 -18.19
C VAL A 13 -16.45 -16.20 -16.94
N SER A 14 -16.25 -16.83 -15.79
CA SER A 14 -16.17 -16.16 -14.49
C SER A 14 -15.00 -15.19 -14.54
N THR A 15 -15.25 -13.93 -14.90
CA THR A 15 -14.30 -12.85 -14.66
C THR A 15 -14.22 -12.66 -13.15
N PHE A 16 -13.34 -13.42 -12.51
CA PHE A 16 -12.75 -13.05 -11.24
C PHE A 16 -12.02 -11.72 -11.48
N LEU A 17 -12.72 -10.62 -11.24
CA LEU A 17 -12.10 -9.34 -10.97
C LEU A 17 -11.34 -9.54 -9.66
N LEU A 18 -10.09 -9.98 -9.75
CA LEU A 18 -9.17 -9.86 -8.64
C LEU A 18 -9.05 -8.35 -8.39
N PRO A 19 -9.52 -7.81 -7.25
CA PRO A 19 -9.07 -6.49 -6.86
C PRO A 19 -7.54 -6.61 -6.83
N GLY A 20 -6.85 -5.78 -7.61
CA GLY A 20 -5.42 -5.62 -7.41
C GLY A 20 -5.27 -5.28 -5.93
N LEU A 21 -4.74 -6.22 -5.15
CA LEU A 21 -4.48 -6.03 -3.74
C LEU A 21 -3.59 -4.80 -3.70
N ALA A 22 -4.11 -3.70 -3.15
CA ALA A 22 -3.34 -2.49 -3.00
C ALA A 22 -2.27 -2.82 -1.97
N GLU A 23 -1.13 -3.36 -2.42
CA GLU A 23 -0.01 -3.71 -1.53
C GLU A 23 0.38 -2.42 -0.82
N ALA A 24 0.00 -2.31 0.44
CA ALA A 24 0.38 -1.19 1.24
C ALA A 24 1.90 -1.27 1.48
N ARG A 25 2.59 -0.13 1.54
CA ARG A 25 4.05 -0.05 1.63
C ARG A 25 4.47 0.97 2.68
N CYS A 26 5.53 0.62 3.40
CA CYS A 26 6.20 1.49 4.35
C CYS A 26 7.44 2.12 3.72
N PHE A 27 7.38 3.41 3.44
CA PHE A 27 8.46 4.17 2.82
C PHE A 27 9.45 4.67 3.86
N ALA A 28 10.75 4.47 3.62
CA ALA A 28 11.85 5.04 4.38
C ALA A 28 12.38 6.29 3.70
N PHE A 29 13.01 7.18 4.47
CA PHE A 29 13.48 8.48 3.97
C PHE A 29 14.98 8.67 4.22
N ARG A 30 15.66 9.38 3.31
CA ARG A 30 17.09 9.66 3.43
C ARG A 30 17.36 10.56 4.63
N GLY A 31 18.26 10.13 5.51
CA GLY A 31 18.70 10.91 6.67
C GLY A 31 17.61 11.10 7.74
N LYS A 32 16.56 10.28 7.72
CA LYS A 32 15.49 10.29 8.71
C LYS A 32 15.30 8.89 9.27
N ASP A 33 15.19 8.81 10.59
CA ASP A 33 14.96 7.58 11.35
C ASP A 33 13.45 7.30 11.50
N ILE A 34 12.72 7.44 10.40
CA ILE A 34 11.27 7.21 10.34
C ILE A 34 10.89 6.41 9.09
N LYS A 35 9.75 5.72 9.17
CA LYS A 35 9.05 5.19 8.01
C LYS A 35 7.58 5.58 8.05
N VAL A 36 6.98 5.80 6.88
CA VAL A 36 5.55 6.08 6.74
C VAL A 36 4.90 4.99 5.91
N CYS A 37 3.88 4.34 6.46
CA CYS A 37 3.13 3.29 5.80
C CYS A 37 1.83 3.83 5.22
N VAL A 38 1.64 3.63 3.93
CA VAL A 38 0.44 4.05 3.18
C VAL A 38 -0.03 2.92 2.27
N GLU A 39 -1.29 2.96 1.88
CA GLU A 39 -1.84 2.01 0.91
C GLU A 39 -1.28 2.27 -0.50
N GLY A 40 -0.91 1.18 -1.18
CA GLY A 40 -0.33 1.21 -2.52
C GLY A 40 1.18 1.51 -2.56
N SER A 41 1.74 1.39 -3.77
CA SER A 41 3.18 1.62 -4.04
C SER A 41 3.44 2.62 -5.16
N ASP A 42 2.37 3.23 -5.68
CA ASP A 42 2.35 4.14 -6.81
C ASP A 42 2.89 5.54 -6.48
N GLY A 43 2.89 6.43 -7.47
CA GLY A 43 3.33 7.81 -7.31
C GLY A 43 2.54 8.57 -6.24
N ASP A 44 1.24 8.32 -6.11
CA ASP A 44 0.39 8.98 -5.11
C ASP A 44 0.70 8.51 -3.69
N ALA A 45 0.91 7.20 -3.49
CA ALA A 45 1.37 6.63 -2.23
C ALA A 45 2.70 7.27 -1.78
N ARG A 46 3.68 7.37 -2.70
CA ARG A 46 4.96 8.03 -2.43
C ARG A 46 4.80 9.50 -2.02
N ARG A 47 3.89 10.24 -2.65
CA ARG A 47 3.61 11.64 -2.31
C ARG A 47 2.94 11.76 -0.94
N ALA A 48 1.95 10.92 -0.65
CA ALA A 48 1.28 10.89 0.64
C ALA A 48 2.28 10.59 1.77
N ALA A 49 3.11 9.56 1.60
CA ALA A 49 4.14 9.21 2.56
C ALA A 49 5.16 10.34 2.78
N THR A 50 5.56 11.03 1.70
CA THR A 50 6.47 12.19 1.77
C THR A 50 5.83 13.33 2.55
N SER A 51 4.58 13.67 2.27
CA SER A 51 3.86 14.74 2.98
C SER A 51 3.80 14.47 4.48
N VAL A 52 3.47 13.24 4.89
CA VAL A 52 3.45 12.88 6.32
C VAL A 52 4.84 13.00 6.95
N CYS A 53 5.89 12.56 6.24
CA CYS A 53 7.27 12.69 6.73
C CYS A 53 7.67 14.15 6.95
N GLU A 54 7.28 15.04 6.04
CA GLU A 54 7.56 16.47 6.14
C GLU A 54 6.81 17.11 7.30
N ASP A 55 5.54 16.73 7.51
CA ASP A 55 4.72 17.20 8.63
C ASP A 55 5.27 16.75 10.00
N VAL A 56 5.71 15.50 10.14
CA VAL A 56 6.15 14.97 11.44
C VAL A 56 7.63 15.25 11.76
N THR A 57 8.43 15.69 10.76
CA THR A 57 9.86 15.97 10.95
C THR A 57 10.28 17.41 10.65
N ASP A 58 9.33 18.30 10.33
CA ASP A 58 9.55 19.71 10.01
C ASP A 58 10.67 19.94 8.98
N GLY A 59 10.74 19.11 7.94
CA GLY A 59 11.77 19.26 6.91
C GLY A 59 11.61 18.34 5.71
N SER A 60 12.28 18.70 4.62
CA SER A 60 12.13 18.00 3.34
C SER A 60 12.47 16.51 3.44
N CYS A 61 11.59 15.70 2.87
CA CYS A 61 11.74 14.26 2.87
C CYS A 61 12.00 13.73 1.46
N SER A 62 12.88 12.75 1.36
CA SER A 62 13.18 12.08 0.09
C SER A 62 13.23 10.58 0.34
N ILE A 63 12.39 9.84 -0.37
CA ILE A 63 12.29 8.39 -0.21
C ILE A 63 13.64 7.75 -0.53
N SER A 64 14.11 6.89 0.37
CA SER A 64 15.33 6.10 0.23
C SER A 64 15.04 4.65 -0.18
N GLY A 65 13.84 4.17 0.11
CA GLY A 65 13.36 2.82 -0.23
C GLY A 65 12.02 2.55 0.41
N ASP A 66 11.54 1.32 0.27
CA ASP A 66 10.28 0.87 0.84
C ASP A 66 10.39 -0.57 1.38
N SER A 67 9.50 -0.91 2.30
CA SER A 67 9.37 -2.24 2.90
C SER A 67 7.91 -2.61 3.10
N GLY A 68 7.61 -3.91 3.18
CA GLY A 68 6.27 -4.42 3.44
C GLY A 68 5.84 -4.37 4.90
N GLU A 69 6.67 -3.86 5.81
CA GLU A 69 6.28 -3.61 7.21
C GLU A 69 7.08 -2.45 7.81
N CYS A 70 6.57 -1.92 8.92
CA CYS A 70 7.34 -1.10 9.83
C CYS A 70 7.18 -1.58 11.26
N ARG A 71 8.31 -1.81 11.93
CA ARG A 71 8.34 -2.11 13.36
C ARG A 71 9.17 -1.08 14.10
N ARG A 72 8.55 -0.41 15.06
CA ARG A 72 9.19 0.63 15.85
C ARG A 72 10.35 0.04 16.62
N SER A 73 11.48 0.70 16.55
CA SER A 73 12.72 0.33 17.24
C SER A 73 13.35 1.58 17.84
N SER A 74 14.41 1.43 18.64
CA SER A 74 15.12 2.58 19.22
C SER A 74 15.65 3.58 18.18
N SER A 75 15.81 3.14 16.94
CA SER A 75 16.33 3.94 15.81
C SER A 75 15.32 4.14 14.68
N VAL A 76 14.07 3.68 14.81
CA VAL A 76 13.07 3.83 13.74
C VAL A 76 11.71 4.08 14.34
N ARG A 77 11.06 5.18 13.92
CA ARG A 77 9.66 5.47 14.23
C ARG A 77 8.76 5.13 13.05
N CYS A 78 7.61 4.53 13.32
CA CYS A 78 6.65 4.16 12.28
C CYS A 78 5.46 5.09 12.34
N TYR A 79 5.02 5.59 11.19
CA TYR A 79 3.85 6.45 11.07
C TYR A 79 2.88 5.86 10.05
N ASP A 80 1.58 6.00 10.32
CA ASP A 80 0.54 5.70 9.33
C ASP A 80 0.31 6.87 8.36
N ALA A 81 -0.60 6.67 7.40
CA ALA A 81 -0.97 7.67 6.40
C ALA A 81 -1.56 8.96 6.98
N SER A 82 -1.99 8.94 8.24
CA SER A 82 -2.52 10.11 8.97
C SER A 82 -1.47 10.79 9.84
N GLY A 83 -0.23 10.28 9.87
CA GLY A 83 0.86 10.82 10.68
C GLY A 83 0.81 10.41 12.15
N ASN A 84 0.04 9.39 12.52
CA ASN A 84 0.08 8.87 13.89
C ASN A 84 1.23 7.88 14.05
N GLU A 85 1.98 8.00 15.14
CA GLU A 85 3.06 7.06 15.45
C GLU A 85 2.47 5.70 15.88
N GLN A 86 2.97 4.63 15.28
CA GLN A 86 2.56 3.26 15.56
C GLN A 86 3.76 2.45 16.07
N SER A 87 3.48 1.44 16.91
CA SER A 87 4.52 0.51 17.37
C SER A 87 4.86 -0.55 16.31
N HIS A 88 3.89 -0.90 15.47
CA HIS A 88 4.03 -1.84 14.37
C HIS A 88 2.92 -1.59 13.34
N ILE A 89 3.25 -1.64 12.05
CA ILE A 89 2.32 -1.57 10.94
C ILE A 89 2.70 -2.68 9.97
N ASP A 90 1.75 -3.58 9.73
CA ASP A 90 1.81 -4.60 8.70
C ASP A 90 0.81 -4.19 7.61
N PRO A 91 1.27 -3.52 6.54
CA PRO A 91 0.44 -3.23 5.40
C PRO A 91 0.12 -4.53 4.64
N ASP A 92 -1.07 -5.08 4.88
CA ASP A 92 -1.64 -6.28 4.21
C ASP A 92 -1.84 -6.07 2.70
#